data_AF-A0A5B0WR30-F1
#
_entry.id   AF-A0A5B0WR30-F1
#
_cell.length_a   1.000
_cell.length_b   1.000
_cell.length_c   1.000
_cell.angle_alpha   90.00
_cell.angle_beta   90.00
_cell.angle_gamma   90.00
#
_symmetry.space_group_name_H-M   'P 1'
#
loop_
_entity.id
_entity.type
_entity.pdbx_description
1 polymer ?
#
loop_
_entity_poly.entity_id
_entity_poly.type
_entity_poly.pdbx_seq_one_letter_code
_entity_poly.pdbx_strand_id
1 'polypeptide(L)'
;MAQLFIPPMGEGTTEVVVIQLLKQVGDYVKRDEPVYEMETDKAAFTIESDVEGILEKWLAAENDIIPVGSAIAVIRVAGELAEPSPVSEELAPQLENVETVVVAPEAEVSAPPARIPPKTRQYAQEHHIEPQILSQLAEKHGTLLPVHIDDYLQQHREAKPSEKGKVENGNVGFLSRDQQRLNRAIRLNSATVQPCWAAKPLPMELVDSAVRHLTETSGQQEWITPFQVITYAVAQALKKFPMLRSRPLDQERYHTYADINLGIAFLNEKGDLSSLKVPGTQTMGFFEFRQHLNSVLDPDAEKLPVDIDVPMMISYTGNDGATFAVPVIVPPSQSTLFIGAPHNKEMSLVLAFNHYLLNGVEASAFITEVITQVRALTGSQSVAHQMAGKSVKSVSGQLRTLLADFLNWDEDFTESMMQRTWADLGIDSLKAVKLAELMSRDFRRKLSPTLFWRYSSPHRLIEYLDISSTEMTEKKKHSLDDFTNAVRDLDGEAALRLQNLIEGGKQHG
;
A
#
# COMPACT_ATOMS: atom_id res chain seq x y z
N MET A 1 7.00 -8.41 -49.30
CA MET A 1 6.33 -7.74 -48.16
C MET A 1 7.32 -6.79 -47.50
N ALA A 2 6.87 -5.65 -46.98
CA ALA A 2 7.69 -4.72 -46.21
C ALA A 2 7.48 -4.93 -44.70
N GLN A 3 8.51 -4.64 -43.90
CA GLN A 3 8.40 -4.53 -42.44
C GLN A 3 8.58 -3.06 -42.05
N LEU A 4 7.70 -2.55 -41.19
CA LEU A 4 7.85 -1.25 -40.55
C LEU A 4 8.69 -1.45 -39.28
N PHE A 5 9.73 -0.64 -39.11
CA PHE A 5 10.66 -0.71 -37.98
C PHE A 5 10.53 0.51 -37.07
N ILE A 6 10.88 0.35 -35.80
CA ILE A 6 10.96 1.48 -34.87
C ILE A 6 12.20 2.33 -35.21
N PRO A 7 12.04 3.64 -35.49
CA PRO A 7 13.15 4.50 -35.91
C PRO A 7 14.19 4.70 -34.79
N PRO A 8 15.45 5.01 -35.14
CA PRO A 8 16.51 5.23 -34.16
C PRO A 8 16.26 6.49 -33.33
N MET A 9 15.98 6.30 -32.05
CA MET A 9 15.81 7.39 -31.08
C MET A 9 17.19 7.86 -30.57
N GLY A 10 17.35 9.17 -30.37
CA GLY A 10 18.62 9.80 -30.00
C GLY A 10 19.24 9.29 -28.69
N GLU A 11 20.56 9.53 -28.55
CA GLU A 11 21.48 9.01 -27.53
C GLU A 11 20.82 8.45 -26.23
N GLY A 12 20.90 7.12 -26.09
CA GLY A 12 20.62 6.39 -24.85
C GLY A 12 19.27 5.64 -24.80
N THR A 13 18.38 5.82 -25.77
CA THR A 13 17.07 5.14 -25.78
C THR A 13 17.17 3.77 -26.47
N THR A 14 17.01 2.67 -25.72
CA THR A 14 17.09 1.29 -26.26
C THR A 14 15.73 0.63 -26.51
N GLU A 15 14.67 1.09 -25.84
CA GLU A 15 13.32 0.51 -25.86
C GLU A 15 12.28 1.64 -25.95
N VAL A 16 11.13 1.34 -26.56
CA VAL A 16 9.97 2.24 -26.65
C VAL A 16 8.69 1.49 -26.26
N VAL A 17 7.66 2.22 -25.83
CA VAL A 17 6.33 1.67 -25.52
C VAL A 17 5.35 2.05 -26.62
N VAL A 18 4.56 1.12 -27.16
CA VAL A 18 3.45 1.47 -28.07
C VAL A 18 2.29 2.03 -27.24
N ILE A 19 1.92 3.29 -27.44
CA ILE A 19 0.78 3.92 -26.72
C ILE A 19 -0.53 3.48 -27.36
N GLN A 20 -0.66 3.67 -28.68
CA GLN A 20 -1.89 3.48 -29.42
C GLN A 20 -1.61 3.04 -30.86
N LEU A 21 -2.45 2.16 -31.40
CA LEU A 21 -2.42 1.74 -32.81
C LEU A 21 -3.48 2.51 -33.60
N LEU A 22 -3.05 3.40 -34.50
CA LEU A 22 -3.95 4.30 -35.25
C LEU A 22 -4.54 3.63 -36.52
N LYS A 23 -4.08 2.43 -36.86
CA LYS A 23 -4.49 1.64 -38.04
C LYS A 23 -4.82 0.20 -37.65
N GLN A 24 -5.88 -0.35 -38.24
CA GLN A 24 -6.32 -1.73 -38.01
C GLN A 24 -5.77 -2.69 -39.08
N VAL A 25 -5.69 -3.99 -38.75
CA VAL A 25 -5.24 -5.01 -39.71
C VAL A 25 -6.26 -5.12 -40.85
N GLY A 26 -5.79 -4.89 -42.08
CA GLY A 26 -6.61 -4.76 -43.28
C GLY A 26 -6.73 -3.33 -43.81
N ASP A 27 -6.35 -2.31 -43.03
CA ASP A 27 -6.39 -0.91 -43.47
C ASP A 27 -5.34 -0.62 -44.56
N TYR A 28 -5.68 0.34 -45.42
CA TYR A 28 -4.72 0.95 -46.33
C TYR A 28 -3.92 2.04 -45.60
N VAL A 29 -2.61 2.01 -45.77
CA VAL A 29 -1.65 2.95 -45.21
C VAL A 29 -0.88 3.58 -46.37
N LYS A 30 -0.86 4.92 -46.40
CA LYS A 30 -0.04 5.68 -47.34
C LYS A 30 1.34 5.95 -46.76
N ARG A 31 2.28 6.24 -47.66
CA ARG A 31 3.53 6.90 -47.26
C ARG A 31 3.19 8.26 -46.61
N ASP A 32 3.98 8.64 -45.60
CA ASP A 32 3.86 9.88 -44.83
C ASP A 32 2.50 10.00 -44.08
N GLU A 33 1.85 8.86 -43.78
CA GLU A 33 0.60 8.80 -42.99
C GLU A 33 0.87 8.20 -41.59
N PRO A 34 0.34 8.79 -40.49
CA PRO A 34 0.55 8.27 -39.14
C PRO A 34 -0.11 6.90 -38.92
N VAL A 35 0.63 5.98 -38.30
CA VAL A 35 0.25 4.55 -38.18
C VAL A 35 0.11 4.10 -36.72
N TYR A 36 0.96 4.61 -35.82
CA TYR A 36 0.93 4.34 -34.38
C TYR A 36 1.59 5.46 -33.58
N GLU A 37 1.37 5.49 -32.28
CA GLU A 37 2.05 6.39 -31.34
C GLU A 37 2.92 5.59 -30.37
N MET A 38 4.10 6.11 -30.03
CA MET A 38 5.02 5.48 -29.09
C MET A 38 5.63 6.45 -28.07
N GLU A 39 5.83 5.97 -26.85
CA GLU A 39 6.43 6.72 -25.74
C GLU A 39 7.89 6.33 -25.52
N THR A 40 8.68 7.32 -25.15
CA THR A 40 10.04 7.20 -24.61
C THR A 40 10.09 7.90 -23.25
N ASP A 41 11.13 7.62 -22.45
CA ASP A 41 11.44 8.28 -21.17
C ASP A 41 11.38 9.84 -21.19
N LYS A 42 11.45 10.47 -22.38
CA LYS A 42 11.56 11.93 -22.53
C LYS A 42 10.44 12.57 -23.34
N ALA A 43 9.73 11.82 -24.19
CA ALA A 43 8.67 12.32 -25.06
C ALA A 43 7.86 11.19 -25.72
N ALA A 44 6.61 11.50 -26.10
CA ALA A 44 5.80 10.71 -27.02
C ALA A 44 6.03 11.15 -28.48
N PHE A 45 5.90 10.22 -29.42
CA PHE A 45 6.10 10.41 -30.85
C PHE A 45 5.04 9.66 -31.66
N THR A 46 4.31 10.36 -32.52
CA THR A 46 3.46 9.77 -33.57
C THR A 46 4.35 9.36 -34.74
N ILE A 47 4.22 8.13 -35.24
CA ILE A 47 5.11 7.57 -36.28
C ILE A 47 4.35 7.36 -37.59
N GLU A 48 4.91 7.96 -38.65
CA GLU A 48 4.42 7.93 -40.02
C GLU A 48 4.99 6.73 -40.80
N SER A 49 4.34 6.32 -41.90
CA SER A 49 4.79 5.17 -42.69
C SER A 49 5.78 5.53 -43.80
N ASP A 50 6.93 4.86 -43.84
CA ASP A 50 7.89 4.96 -44.95
C ASP A 50 7.35 4.37 -46.27
N VAL A 51 6.28 3.57 -46.23
CA VAL A 51 5.80 2.71 -47.33
C VAL A 51 4.29 2.79 -47.52
N GLU A 52 3.84 2.59 -48.76
CA GLU A 52 2.41 2.54 -49.13
C GLU A 52 1.96 1.08 -49.36
N GLY A 53 0.82 0.69 -48.77
CA GLY A 53 0.31 -0.68 -48.87
C GLY A 53 -0.84 -1.00 -47.92
N ILE A 54 -1.15 -2.30 -47.78
CA ILE A 54 -2.17 -2.80 -46.85
C ILE A 54 -1.48 -3.34 -45.59
N LEU A 55 -1.94 -2.93 -44.41
CA LEU A 55 -1.44 -3.39 -43.12
C LEU A 55 -1.85 -4.85 -42.87
N GLU A 56 -0.91 -5.79 -43.03
CA GLU A 56 -1.19 -7.23 -43.03
C GLU A 56 -1.17 -7.85 -41.63
N LYS A 57 -0.30 -7.37 -40.74
CA LYS A 57 -0.26 -7.80 -39.33
C LYS A 57 0.54 -6.83 -38.46
N TRP A 58 0.01 -6.51 -37.27
CA TRP A 58 0.79 -5.98 -36.15
C TRP A 58 1.59 -7.08 -35.45
N LEU A 59 2.87 -6.82 -35.18
CA LEU A 59 3.77 -7.73 -34.45
C LEU A 59 3.80 -7.44 -32.94
N ALA A 60 3.17 -6.35 -32.51
CA ALA A 60 3.02 -5.93 -31.12
C ALA A 60 1.60 -5.37 -30.88
N ALA A 61 1.18 -5.32 -29.62
CA ALA A 61 -0.08 -4.74 -29.16
C ALA A 61 0.11 -3.35 -28.53
N GLU A 62 -0.99 -2.66 -28.24
CA GLU A 62 -0.97 -1.46 -27.41
C GLU A 62 -0.45 -1.80 -26.01
N ASN A 63 0.45 -0.96 -25.48
CA ASN A 63 1.24 -1.14 -24.25
C ASN A 63 2.36 -2.20 -24.31
N ASP A 64 2.66 -2.80 -25.47
CA ASP A 64 3.87 -3.62 -25.62
C ASP A 64 5.14 -2.76 -25.65
N ILE A 65 6.23 -3.35 -25.17
CA ILE A 65 7.56 -2.74 -25.11
C ILE A 65 8.44 -3.41 -26.16
N ILE A 66 9.09 -2.60 -26.99
CA ILE A 66 9.79 -3.07 -28.17
C ILE A 66 11.18 -2.39 -28.26
N PRO A 67 12.27 -3.13 -28.49
CA PRO A 67 13.59 -2.54 -28.71
C PRO A 67 13.63 -1.67 -29.98
N VAL A 68 14.36 -0.55 -29.90
CA VAL A 68 14.61 0.34 -31.05
C VAL A 68 15.24 -0.45 -32.20
N GLY A 69 14.76 -0.22 -33.43
CA GLY A 69 15.18 -0.97 -34.62
C GLY A 69 14.50 -2.34 -34.82
N SER A 70 13.55 -2.74 -33.95
CA SER A 70 12.73 -3.95 -34.18
C SER A 70 11.57 -3.70 -35.12
N ALA A 71 11.09 -4.75 -35.80
CA ALA A 71 9.89 -4.69 -36.65
C ALA A 71 8.61 -4.64 -35.80
N ILE A 72 7.75 -3.64 -36.04
CA ILE A 72 6.46 -3.45 -35.36
C ILE A 72 5.27 -3.93 -36.20
N ALA A 73 5.35 -3.85 -37.54
CA ALA A 73 4.27 -4.23 -38.44
C ALA A 73 4.78 -4.86 -39.74
N VAL A 74 3.92 -5.66 -40.39
CA VAL A 74 4.10 -6.16 -41.76
C VAL A 74 3.11 -5.46 -42.68
N ILE A 75 3.61 -4.83 -43.74
CA ILE A 75 2.81 -4.10 -44.73
C ILE A 75 2.98 -4.77 -46.11
N ARG A 76 1.86 -5.08 -46.75
CA ARG A 76 1.79 -5.64 -48.09
C ARG A 76 1.75 -4.52 -49.13
N VAL A 77 2.93 -4.17 -49.64
CA VAL A 77 3.10 -3.21 -50.74
C VAL A 77 2.45 -3.75 -52.02
N ALA A 78 1.70 -2.91 -52.73
CA ALA A 78 0.95 -3.29 -53.92
C ALA A 78 1.82 -3.30 -55.20
N GLY A 79 2.78 -4.24 -55.29
CA GLY A 79 3.66 -4.32 -56.47
C GLY A 79 4.86 -5.26 -56.33
N GLU A 80 4.65 -6.50 -55.89
CA GLU A 80 5.75 -7.46 -55.69
C GLU A 80 5.95 -8.37 -56.92
N LEU A 81 6.73 -7.89 -57.90
CA LEU A 81 7.45 -8.73 -58.87
C LEU A 81 8.92 -8.77 -58.46
N ALA A 82 9.47 -9.97 -58.32
CA ALA A 82 10.83 -10.18 -57.82
C ALA A 82 11.88 -10.15 -58.94
N GLU A 83 13.08 -9.62 -58.63
CA GLU A 83 14.34 -10.36 -58.76
C GLU A 83 15.50 -9.63 -58.03
N PRO A 84 16.57 -10.33 -57.59
CA PRO A 84 17.68 -9.75 -56.82
C PRO A 84 18.91 -9.41 -57.68
N SER A 85 19.78 -8.50 -57.20
CA SER A 85 21.13 -8.26 -57.76
C SER A 85 22.08 -7.61 -56.74
N PRO A 86 23.41 -7.66 -56.94
CA PRO A 86 24.30 -8.04 -55.83
C PRO A 86 25.42 -7.06 -55.45
N VAL A 87 26.19 -7.49 -54.45
CA VAL A 87 27.57 -7.15 -54.06
C VAL A 87 28.38 -6.28 -55.03
N SER A 88 29.05 -5.26 -54.48
CA SER A 88 30.39 -4.84 -54.92
C SER A 88 31.32 -4.77 -53.71
N GLU A 89 32.60 -5.06 -53.94
CA GLU A 89 33.64 -5.23 -52.92
C GLU A 89 34.73 -4.15 -53.05
N GLU A 90 35.64 -4.09 -52.07
CA GLU A 90 37.00 -3.56 -52.15
C GLU A 90 37.23 -2.06 -52.41
N LEU A 91 37.85 -1.36 -51.44
CA LEU A 91 39.25 -0.90 -51.56
C LEU A 91 39.75 -0.17 -50.31
N ALA A 92 40.93 -0.57 -49.84
CA ALA A 92 41.77 0.17 -48.89
C ALA A 92 43.24 -0.10 -49.23
N PRO A 93 44.14 0.87 -49.01
CA PRO A 93 45.30 0.54 -48.18
C PRO A 93 45.78 1.66 -47.23
N GLN A 94 46.22 1.20 -46.05
CA GLN A 94 47.54 1.44 -45.41
C GLN A 94 48.54 2.38 -46.11
N LEU A 95 49.48 3.07 -45.45
CA LEU A 95 50.02 3.00 -44.08
C LEU A 95 50.88 4.28 -43.81
N GLU A 96 51.05 4.73 -42.56
CA GLU A 96 52.40 5.04 -41.98
C GLU A 96 52.36 5.37 -40.47
N ASN A 97 53.54 5.62 -39.87
CA ASN A 97 53.85 5.41 -38.44
C ASN A 97 54.56 6.61 -37.78
N VAL A 98 54.34 6.83 -36.47
CA VAL A 98 55.20 7.65 -35.60
C VAL A 98 55.35 7.00 -34.21
N GLU A 99 56.59 6.81 -33.80
CA GLU A 99 57.09 6.24 -32.52
C GLU A 99 57.57 7.42 -31.62
N THR A 100 57.78 7.39 -30.28
CA THR A 100 58.46 6.41 -29.42
C THR A 100 58.14 6.57 -27.91
N VAL A 101 58.07 5.42 -27.20
CA VAL A 101 58.66 5.08 -25.87
C VAL A 101 58.43 5.96 -24.61
N VAL A 102 58.02 5.29 -23.50
CA VAL A 102 58.52 5.35 -22.08
C VAL A 102 57.43 4.77 -21.13
N VAL A 103 57.64 3.92 -20.11
CA VAL A 103 58.65 2.91 -19.67
C VAL A 103 57.92 1.91 -18.71
N ALA A 104 58.43 0.69 -18.50
CA ALA A 104 57.82 -0.34 -17.62
C ALA A 104 58.29 -0.29 -16.13
N PRO A 105 57.74 -1.15 -15.25
CA PRO A 105 58.52 -2.33 -14.84
C PRO A 105 57.76 -3.68 -14.83
N GLU A 106 58.52 -4.77 -14.66
CA GLU A 106 58.09 -6.18 -14.61
C GLU A 106 57.54 -6.58 -13.20
N ALA A 107 57.00 -7.78 -12.91
CA ALA A 107 56.97 -9.04 -13.64
C ALA A 107 55.77 -9.93 -13.22
N GLU A 108 55.34 -10.87 -14.09
CA GLU A 108 55.31 -12.31 -13.78
C GLU A 108 54.91 -13.14 -15.03
N VAL A 109 55.28 -14.43 -15.06
CA VAL A 109 55.17 -15.29 -16.25
C VAL A 109 53.96 -16.22 -16.15
N SER A 110 53.07 -16.19 -17.15
CA SER A 110 51.99 -17.17 -17.33
C SER A 110 51.81 -17.58 -18.80
N ALA A 111 51.03 -18.63 -19.03
CA ALA A 111 50.90 -19.32 -20.31
C ALA A 111 50.30 -18.45 -21.44
N PRO A 112 50.56 -18.76 -22.74
CA PRO A 112 49.99 -18.00 -23.85
C PRO A 112 48.45 -17.97 -23.79
N PRO A 113 47.81 -16.81 -24.07
CA PRO A 113 46.39 -16.61 -23.82
C PRO A 113 45.52 -17.49 -24.73
N ALA A 114 44.50 -18.11 -24.12
CA ALA A 114 43.55 -18.98 -24.81
C ALA A 114 42.84 -18.23 -25.96
N ARG A 115 43.07 -18.67 -27.21
CA ARG A 115 42.64 -17.93 -28.40
C ARG A 115 41.46 -18.64 -29.08
N ILE A 116 40.31 -17.96 -29.11
CA ILE A 116 39.11 -18.43 -29.84
C ILE A 116 39.10 -17.75 -31.23
N PRO A 117 39.28 -18.49 -32.33
CA PRO A 117 39.17 -17.96 -33.69
C PRO A 117 37.73 -17.51 -34.01
N PRO A 118 37.53 -16.51 -34.87
CA PRO A 118 36.19 -15.98 -35.19
C PRO A 118 35.22 -17.06 -35.71
N LYS A 119 35.69 -17.94 -36.61
CA LYS A 119 34.87 -19.05 -37.15
C LYS A 119 34.41 -20.02 -36.05
N THR A 120 35.25 -20.32 -35.07
CA THR A 120 34.88 -21.20 -33.95
C THR A 120 33.85 -20.52 -33.03
N ARG A 121 33.96 -19.20 -32.81
CA ARG A 121 32.96 -18.44 -32.04
C ARG A 121 31.60 -18.37 -32.74
N GLN A 122 31.59 -18.17 -34.06
CA GLN A 122 30.34 -18.20 -34.84
C GLN A 122 29.70 -19.60 -34.79
N TYR A 123 30.47 -20.66 -35.03
CA TYR A 123 29.99 -22.05 -34.97
C TYR A 123 29.40 -22.41 -33.59
N ALA A 124 30.00 -21.90 -32.51
CA ALA A 124 29.46 -22.05 -31.16
C ALA A 124 28.11 -21.35 -30.96
N GLN A 125 27.91 -20.16 -31.55
CA GLN A 125 26.66 -19.41 -31.48
C GLN A 125 25.56 -20.09 -32.30
N GLU A 126 25.88 -20.59 -33.50
CA GLU A 126 24.98 -21.42 -34.32
C GLU A 126 24.54 -22.68 -33.55
N HIS A 127 25.45 -23.31 -32.80
CA HIS A 127 25.16 -24.44 -31.92
C HIS A 127 24.72 -24.07 -30.48
N HIS A 128 24.41 -22.80 -30.21
CA HIS A 128 23.81 -22.31 -28.96
C HIS A 128 24.64 -22.60 -27.69
N ILE A 129 25.97 -22.63 -27.79
CA ILE A 129 26.88 -22.93 -26.67
C ILE A 129 27.16 -21.65 -25.85
N GLU A 130 26.99 -21.73 -24.53
CA GLU A 130 27.14 -20.58 -23.63
C GLU A 130 28.58 -20.03 -23.56
N PRO A 131 28.78 -18.71 -23.42
CA PRO A 131 30.11 -18.09 -23.37
C PRO A 131 31.03 -18.64 -22.27
N GLN A 132 30.48 -19.02 -21.11
CA GLN A 132 31.21 -19.62 -20.00
C GLN A 132 31.82 -20.98 -20.40
N ILE A 133 31.02 -21.84 -21.03
CA ILE A 133 31.46 -23.16 -21.52
C ILE A 133 32.53 -22.97 -22.61
N LEU A 134 32.33 -21.98 -23.49
CA LEU A 134 33.27 -21.68 -24.55
C LEU A 134 34.65 -21.20 -24.03
N SER A 135 34.64 -20.48 -22.90
CA SER A 135 35.86 -20.02 -22.22
C SER A 135 36.59 -21.20 -21.57
N GLN A 136 35.88 -22.08 -20.86
CA GLN A 136 36.44 -23.29 -20.25
C GLN A 136 37.04 -24.26 -21.28
N LEU A 137 36.38 -24.46 -22.43
CA LEU A 137 36.93 -25.27 -23.53
C LEU A 137 38.18 -24.62 -24.15
N ALA A 138 38.24 -23.28 -24.23
CA ALA A 138 39.41 -22.56 -24.72
C ALA A 138 40.60 -22.64 -23.76
N GLU A 139 40.37 -22.51 -22.44
CA GLU A 139 41.40 -22.71 -21.40
C GLU A 139 41.99 -24.12 -21.45
N LYS A 140 41.13 -25.15 -21.59
CA LYS A 140 41.54 -26.56 -21.63
C LYS A 140 42.33 -26.95 -22.88
N HIS A 141 42.06 -26.33 -24.04
CA HIS A 141 42.65 -26.71 -25.34
C HIS A 141 43.60 -25.65 -25.94
N GLY A 142 43.74 -24.47 -25.33
CA GLY A 142 44.63 -23.37 -25.74
C GLY A 142 44.19 -22.61 -27.01
N THR A 143 43.86 -23.31 -28.09
CA THR A 143 43.20 -22.75 -29.28
C THR A 143 41.94 -23.55 -29.57
N LEU A 144 40.80 -22.87 -29.58
CA LEU A 144 39.51 -23.53 -29.79
C LEU A 144 39.26 -23.76 -31.29
N LEU A 145 39.12 -25.01 -31.71
CA LEU A 145 38.77 -25.39 -33.09
C LEU A 145 37.34 -25.96 -33.13
N PRO A 146 36.64 -25.93 -34.29
CA PRO A 146 35.29 -26.48 -34.41
C PRO A 146 35.19 -27.95 -33.95
N VAL A 147 36.21 -28.77 -34.20
CA VAL A 147 36.25 -30.16 -33.72
C VAL A 147 36.16 -30.29 -32.19
N HIS A 148 36.64 -29.32 -31.41
CA HIS A 148 36.47 -29.33 -29.95
C HIS A 148 35.02 -29.01 -29.51
N ILE A 149 34.26 -28.31 -30.37
CA ILE A 149 32.82 -28.12 -30.22
C ILE A 149 32.08 -29.38 -30.64
N ASP A 150 32.48 -30.05 -31.72
CA ASP A 150 31.92 -31.32 -32.16
C ASP A 150 32.12 -32.43 -31.10
N ASP A 151 33.31 -32.55 -30.52
CA ASP A 151 33.62 -33.47 -29.42
C ASP A 151 32.71 -33.23 -28.20
N TYR A 152 32.54 -31.95 -27.83
CA TYR A 152 31.65 -31.54 -26.74
C TYR A 152 30.18 -31.89 -27.04
N LEU A 153 29.70 -31.53 -28.24
CA LEU A 153 28.34 -31.85 -28.70
C LEU A 153 28.12 -33.35 -28.86
N GLN A 154 29.14 -34.14 -29.17
CA GLN A 154 29.05 -35.60 -29.26
C GLN A 154 28.97 -36.24 -27.86
N GLN A 155 29.82 -35.82 -26.93
CA GLN A 155 29.77 -36.28 -25.53
C GLN A 155 28.43 -35.92 -24.85
N HIS A 156 27.85 -34.75 -25.17
CA HIS A 156 26.53 -34.35 -24.70
C HIS A 156 25.35 -34.86 -25.54
N ARG A 157 25.57 -35.46 -26.73
CA ARG A 157 24.52 -36.09 -27.56
C ARG A 157 24.11 -37.47 -27.08
N GLU A 158 25.03 -38.22 -26.46
CA GLU A 158 24.70 -39.52 -25.85
C GLU A 158 23.84 -39.35 -24.59
N ALA A 159 23.91 -38.18 -23.94
CA ALA A 159 23.00 -37.73 -22.89
C ALA A 159 21.63 -37.27 -23.46
N LYS A 160 21.03 -38.03 -24.39
CA LYS A 160 19.63 -37.82 -24.77
C LYS A 160 18.72 -38.05 -23.55
N PRO A 161 17.67 -37.24 -23.33
CA PRO A 161 16.86 -37.36 -22.12
C PRO A 161 16.16 -38.72 -22.04
N SER A 162 16.50 -39.51 -21.02
CA SER A 162 15.66 -40.63 -20.61
C SER A 162 14.34 -40.08 -20.05
N GLU A 163 13.22 -40.71 -20.38
CA GLU A 163 11.86 -40.30 -19.96
C GLU A 163 11.58 -40.62 -18.48
N LYS A 164 12.47 -40.16 -17.59
CA LYS A 164 12.40 -40.31 -16.14
C LYS A 164 12.83 -39.02 -15.48
N GLY A 165 11.92 -38.45 -14.70
CA GLY A 165 12.08 -37.12 -14.11
C GLY A 165 11.43 -36.03 -14.96
N LYS A 166 10.13 -35.83 -14.73
CA LYS A 166 9.71 -34.46 -14.47
C LYS A 166 10.56 -33.99 -13.28
N VAL A 167 11.60 -33.20 -13.54
CA VAL A 167 12.04 -32.25 -12.52
C VAL A 167 10.93 -31.23 -12.48
N GLU A 168 10.00 -31.42 -11.55
CA GLU A 168 9.10 -30.34 -11.19
C GLU A 168 9.97 -29.25 -10.57
N ASN A 169 10.21 -28.18 -11.33
CA ASN A 169 10.65 -26.88 -10.80
C ASN A 169 9.48 -26.27 -9.98
N GLY A 170 8.95 -27.03 -9.01
CA GLY A 170 7.70 -26.82 -8.28
C GLY A 170 7.72 -25.66 -7.29
N ASN A 171 8.70 -24.77 -7.42
CA ASN A 171 8.86 -23.52 -6.67
C ASN A 171 9.06 -22.30 -7.60
N VAL A 172 8.96 -22.46 -8.92
CA VAL A 172 8.95 -21.33 -9.86
C VAL A 172 7.52 -20.78 -9.98
N GLY A 173 7.16 -19.91 -9.05
CA GLY A 173 5.92 -19.14 -9.09
C GLY A 173 6.04 -17.91 -10.01
N PHE A 174 4.91 -17.50 -10.59
CA PHE A 174 4.80 -16.24 -11.33
C PHE A 174 4.19 -15.15 -10.44
N LEU A 175 4.74 -13.93 -10.49
CA LEU A 175 4.12 -12.77 -9.85
C LEU A 175 2.77 -12.44 -10.50
N SER A 176 1.81 -11.93 -9.72
CA SER A 176 0.55 -11.42 -10.26
C SER A 176 0.78 -10.27 -11.25
N ARG A 177 -0.16 -10.03 -12.18
CA ARG A 177 -0.05 -8.93 -13.15
C ARG A 177 0.05 -7.57 -12.45
N ASP A 178 -0.59 -7.42 -11.30
CA ASP A 178 -0.62 -6.16 -10.56
C ASP A 178 0.67 -5.95 -9.75
N GLN A 179 1.25 -7.01 -9.17
CA GLN A 179 2.61 -6.94 -8.60
C GLN A 179 3.67 -6.67 -9.67
N GLN A 180 3.53 -7.21 -10.89
CA GLN A 180 4.42 -6.89 -12.02
C GLN A 180 4.32 -5.40 -12.43
N ARG A 181 3.10 -4.85 -12.50
CA ARG A 181 2.85 -3.41 -12.75
C ARG A 181 3.49 -2.53 -11.66
N LEU A 182 3.27 -2.87 -10.38
CA LEU A 182 3.85 -2.16 -9.25
C LEU A 182 5.39 -2.18 -9.28
N ASN A 183 5.99 -3.34 -9.54
CA ASN A 183 7.45 -3.48 -9.67
C ASN A 183 8.01 -2.63 -10.82
N ARG A 184 7.28 -2.51 -11.93
CA ARG A 184 7.66 -1.65 -13.07
C ARG A 184 7.58 -0.17 -12.67
N ALA A 185 6.49 0.27 -12.05
CA ALA A 185 6.31 1.67 -11.62
C ALA A 185 7.43 2.12 -10.66
N ILE A 186 7.75 1.30 -9.65
CA ILE A 186 8.83 1.55 -8.70
C ILE A 186 10.19 1.63 -9.41
N ARG A 187 10.49 0.68 -10.32
CA ARG A 187 11.77 0.67 -11.06
C ARG A 187 11.95 1.90 -11.95
N LEU A 188 10.93 2.30 -12.71
CA LEU A 188 11.01 3.45 -13.61
C LEU A 188 11.29 4.76 -12.87
N ASN A 189 10.77 4.92 -11.65
CA ASN A 189 10.92 6.16 -10.88
C ASN A 189 12.03 6.11 -9.82
N SER A 190 12.75 4.99 -9.65
CA SER A 190 13.86 4.91 -8.67
C SER A 190 15.06 5.82 -9.00
N ALA A 191 15.07 6.45 -10.18
CA ALA A 191 16.02 7.51 -10.56
C ALA A 191 15.50 8.93 -10.27
N THR A 192 14.18 9.14 -10.13
CA THR A 192 13.54 10.45 -9.93
C THR A 192 13.05 10.67 -8.49
N VAL A 193 12.86 9.59 -7.74
CA VAL A 193 12.53 9.61 -6.31
C VAL A 193 13.79 9.34 -5.50
N GLN A 194 14.22 10.31 -4.71
CA GLN A 194 15.28 10.15 -3.71
C GLN A 194 14.63 9.92 -2.33
N PRO A 195 14.40 8.66 -1.89
CA PRO A 195 13.62 8.39 -0.71
C PRO A 195 14.34 8.82 0.58
N CYS A 196 13.65 9.59 1.41
CA CYS A 196 13.98 9.78 2.82
C CYS A 196 12.73 9.54 3.67
N TRP A 197 12.89 9.46 5.00
CA TRP A 197 11.76 9.24 5.91
C TRP A 197 11.92 10.00 7.22
N ALA A 198 10.78 10.32 7.83
CA ALA A 198 10.67 10.91 9.16
C ALA A 198 9.56 10.20 9.94
N ALA A 199 9.72 10.07 11.26
CA ALA A 199 8.76 9.40 12.11
C ALA A 199 8.47 10.19 13.39
N LYS A 200 7.23 10.16 13.87
CA LYS A 200 6.84 10.61 15.22
C LYS A 200 5.73 9.72 15.80
N PRO A 201 5.67 9.57 17.13
CA PRO A 201 4.53 8.96 17.77
C PRO A 201 3.30 9.87 17.72
N LEU A 202 2.14 9.26 17.49
CA LEU A 202 0.81 9.83 17.72
C LEU A 202 0.23 9.16 18.99
N PRO A 203 0.05 9.90 20.10
CA PRO A 203 -0.54 9.35 21.32
C PRO A 203 -1.98 8.85 21.09
N MET A 204 -2.25 7.60 21.48
CA MET A 204 -3.59 6.98 21.34
C MET A 204 -4.67 7.80 22.04
N GLU A 205 -4.38 8.37 23.21
CA GLU A 205 -5.31 9.19 23.99
C GLU A 205 -5.91 10.36 23.18
N LEU A 206 -5.15 10.94 22.23
CA LEU A 206 -5.67 11.98 21.34
C LEU A 206 -6.60 11.40 20.27
N VAL A 207 -6.29 10.22 19.75
CA VAL A 207 -7.10 9.52 18.74
C VAL A 207 -8.40 9.03 19.35
N ASP A 208 -8.34 8.38 20.51
CA ASP A 208 -9.49 7.88 21.26
C ASP A 208 -10.40 9.04 21.70
N SER A 209 -9.83 10.15 22.17
CA SER A 209 -10.60 11.36 22.51
C SER A 209 -11.28 12.00 21.29
N ALA A 210 -10.63 12.00 20.13
CA ALA A 210 -11.20 12.52 18.89
C ALA A 210 -12.33 11.61 18.35
N VAL A 211 -12.10 10.29 18.28
CA VAL A 211 -13.12 9.29 17.92
C VAL A 211 -14.34 9.43 18.84
N ARG A 212 -14.11 9.51 20.15
CA ARG A 212 -15.17 9.69 21.16
C ARG A 212 -15.97 10.97 20.94
N HIS A 213 -15.31 12.13 20.94
CA HIS A 213 -15.96 13.43 20.79
C HIS A 213 -16.78 13.53 19.49
N LEU A 214 -16.25 13.00 18.39
CA LEU A 214 -16.96 12.99 17.11
C LEU A 214 -18.15 12.00 17.09
N THR A 215 -18.07 10.89 17.82
CA THR A 215 -19.16 9.88 17.93
C THR A 215 -20.28 10.37 18.87
N GLU A 216 -19.92 11.09 19.93
CA GLU A 216 -20.87 11.80 20.79
C GLU A 216 -21.54 12.94 20.01
N THR A 217 -20.79 13.67 19.16
CA THR A 217 -21.32 14.73 18.28
C THR A 217 -22.22 14.20 17.16
N SER A 218 -22.02 12.97 16.66
CA SER A 218 -22.90 12.33 15.66
C SER A 218 -24.19 11.75 16.26
N GLY A 219 -24.44 11.93 17.56
CA GLY A 219 -25.57 11.32 18.25
C GLY A 219 -25.51 9.80 18.30
N GLN A 220 -24.29 9.22 18.26
CA GLN A 220 -24.00 7.78 18.29
C GLN A 220 -24.64 6.94 17.16
N GLN A 221 -25.23 7.55 16.13
CA GLN A 221 -25.92 6.81 15.05
C GLN A 221 -24.97 6.00 14.19
N GLU A 222 -23.71 6.43 14.07
CA GLU A 222 -22.71 5.73 13.26
C GLU A 222 -21.33 5.69 13.92
N TRP A 223 -20.63 4.56 13.75
CA TRP A 223 -19.29 4.34 14.27
C TRP A 223 -18.23 5.15 13.51
N ILE A 224 -17.22 5.63 14.25
CA ILE A 224 -16.07 6.39 13.72
C ILE A 224 -14.78 5.63 14.03
N THR A 225 -13.86 5.56 13.08
CA THR A 225 -12.61 4.81 13.23
C THR A 225 -11.39 5.73 13.45
N PRO A 226 -10.35 5.24 14.16
CA PRO A 226 -9.02 5.88 14.20
C PRO A 226 -8.50 6.26 12.81
N PHE A 227 -8.71 5.39 11.81
CA PHE A 227 -8.31 5.64 10.43
C PHE A 227 -9.03 6.86 9.82
N GLN A 228 -10.36 6.97 9.96
CA GLN A 228 -11.10 8.14 9.46
C GLN A 228 -10.60 9.45 10.10
N VAL A 229 -10.31 9.44 11.41
CA VAL A 229 -9.77 10.58 12.16
C VAL A 229 -8.38 10.99 11.66
N ILE A 230 -7.46 10.03 11.50
CA ILE A 230 -6.07 10.31 11.09
C ILE A 230 -6.03 10.72 9.60
N THR A 231 -6.77 10.04 8.72
CA THR A 231 -6.82 10.35 7.28
C THR A 231 -7.44 11.74 7.02
N TYR A 232 -8.47 12.15 7.78
CA TYR A 232 -8.97 13.53 7.75
C TYR A 232 -7.90 14.52 8.23
N ALA A 233 -7.24 14.23 9.35
CA ALA A 233 -6.17 15.08 9.89
C ALA A 233 -5.01 15.28 8.88
N VAL A 234 -4.70 14.26 8.06
CA VAL A 234 -3.76 14.33 6.94
C VAL A 234 -4.26 15.25 5.82
N ALA A 235 -5.53 15.13 5.39
CA ALA A 235 -6.13 16.04 4.41
C ALA A 235 -6.08 17.51 4.86
N GLN A 236 -6.40 17.77 6.13
CA GLN A 236 -6.33 19.13 6.70
C GLN A 236 -4.88 19.64 6.82
N ALA A 237 -3.92 18.78 7.18
CA ALA A 237 -2.51 19.15 7.27
C ALA A 237 -1.92 19.51 5.90
N LEU A 238 -2.18 18.70 4.86
CA LEU A 238 -1.61 18.89 3.51
C LEU A 238 -1.89 20.29 2.90
N LYS A 239 -2.98 20.96 3.31
CA LYS A 239 -3.27 22.36 2.95
C LYS A 239 -2.06 23.27 3.17
N LYS A 240 -1.40 23.12 4.33
CA LYS A 240 -0.25 23.94 4.77
C LYS A 240 1.10 23.54 4.16
N PHE A 241 1.20 22.38 3.52
CA PHE A 241 2.47 21.79 3.05
C PHE A 241 2.47 21.63 1.53
N PRO A 242 2.71 22.71 0.75
CA PRO A 242 2.64 22.67 -0.71
C PRO A 242 3.69 21.75 -1.35
N MET A 243 4.88 21.57 -0.75
CA MET A 243 5.90 20.66 -1.30
C MET A 243 5.49 19.19 -1.23
N LEU A 244 4.70 18.79 -0.21
CA LEU A 244 4.04 17.48 -0.17
C LEU A 244 2.91 17.36 -1.19
N ARG A 245 2.49 18.47 -1.81
CA ARG A 245 1.53 18.53 -2.94
C ARG A 245 2.19 18.85 -4.28
N SER A 246 3.52 18.77 -4.35
CA SER A 246 4.29 18.99 -5.58
C SER A 246 4.71 17.69 -6.25
N ARG A 247 4.94 17.73 -7.57
CA ARG A 247 5.65 16.70 -8.35
C ARG A 247 6.78 17.36 -9.15
N PRO A 248 7.97 16.74 -9.28
CA PRO A 248 9.00 17.25 -10.19
C PRO A 248 8.48 17.26 -11.64
N LEU A 249 8.90 18.26 -12.41
CA LEU A 249 8.76 18.29 -13.87
C LEU A 249 10.11 17.98 -14.54
N ASP A 250 11.20 18.43 -13.93
CA ASP A 250 12.58 18.19 -14.33
C ASP A 250 13.52 18.41 -13.13
N GLN A 251 14.80 18.73 -13.35
CA GLN A 251 15.81 18.95 -12.30
C GLN A 251 15.71 20.32 -11.60
N GLU A 252 14.96 21.28 -12.14
CA GLU A 252 14.84 22.64 -11.58
C GLU A 252 13.39 23.05 -11.25
N ARG A 253 12.39 22.41 -11.89
CA ARG A 253 10.97 22.81 -11.83
C ARG A 253 10.09 21.73 -11.24
N TYR A 254 9.05 22.17 -10.52
CA TYR A 254 7.97 21.33 -10.00
C TYR A 254 6.59 21.92 -10.30
N HIS A 255 5.56 21.09 -10.23
CA HIS A 255 4.15 21.48 -10.31
C HIS A 255 3.44 21.17 -8.99
N THR A 256 2.72 22.14 -8.42
CA THR A 256 1.96 21.97 -7.17
C THR A 256 0.46 21.87 -7.47
N TYR A 257 -0.16 20.75 -7.07
CA TYR A 257 -1.59 20.54 -7.25
C TYR A 257 -2.40 21.32 -6.20
N ALA A 258 -3.46 22.01 -6.65
CA ALA A 258 -4.31 22.82 -5.78
C ALA A 258 -5.26 21.95 -4.94
N ASP A 259 -5.87 20.95 -5.56
CA ASP A 259 -6.70 19.94 -4.92
C ASP A 259 -5.89 18.95 -4.08
N ILE A 260 -6.54 18.31 -3.11
CA ILE A 260 -5.93 17.34 -2.21
C ILE A 260 -6.61 15.99 -2.41
N ASN A 261 -6.04 15.21 -3.32
CA ASN A 261 -6.48 13.86 -3.63
C ASN A 261 -5.60 12.88 -2.84
N LEU A 262 -6.21 12.08 -1.95
CA LEU A 262 -5.49 11.12 -1.13
C LEU A 262 -5.49 9.75 -1.79
N GLY A 263 -4.32 9.12 -1.90
CA GLY A 263 -4.22 7.72 -2.28
C GLY A 263 -4.33 6.84 -1.03
N ILE A 264 -5.13 5.77 -1.08
CA ILE A 264 -5.17 4.77 0.00
C ILE A 264 -4.68 3.44 -0.54
N ALA A 265 -3.67 2.88 0.12
CA ALA A 265 -3.15 1.55 -0.15
C ALA A 265 -3.91 0.51 0.70
N PHE A 266 -4.38 -0.57 0.07
CA PHE A 266 -5.14 -1.63 0.71
C PHE A 266 -4.82 -2.99 0.10
N LEU A 267 -5.07 -4.07 0.83
CA LEU A 267 -4.94 -5.43 0.30
C LEU A 267 -6.25 -5.83 -0.40
N ASN A 268 -6.18 -6.31 -1.65
CA ASN A 268 -7.37 -6.80 -2.34
C ASN A 268 -7.68 -8.28 -1.98
N GLU A 269 -8.81 -8.78 -2.46
CA GLU A 269 -9.30 -10.16 -2.19
C GLU A 269 -8.33 -11.27 -2.62
N LYS A 270 -7.38 -10.98 -3.52
CA LYS A 270 -6.38 -11.94 -4.02
C LYS A 270 -5.10 -11.94 -3.18
N GLY A 271 -4.98 -11.03 -2.21
CA GLY A 271 -3.75 -10.79 -1.45
C GLY A 271 -2.73 -9.90 -2.18
N ASP A 272 -3.10 -9.27 -3.29
CA ASP A 272 -2.24 -8.28 -3.97
C ASP A 272 -2.41 -6.90 -3.32
N LEU A 273 -1.32 -6.10 -3.29
CA LEU A 273 -1.40 -4.70 -2.91
C LEU A 273 -2.12 -3.90 -4.01
N SER A 274 -3.17 -3.18 -3.61
CA SER A 274 -3.96 -2.31 -4.46
C SER A 274 -4.02 -0.89 -3.91
N SER A 275 -4.52 0.04 -4.71
CA SER A 275 -4.64 1.44 -4.33
C SER A 275 -5.81 2.12 -5.01
N LEU A 276 -6.39 3.12 -4.37
CA LEU A 276 -7.49 3.93 -4.88
C LEU A 276 -7.31 5.41 -4.53
N LYS A 277 -8.01 6.28 -5.27
CA LYS A 277 -7.98 7.75 -5.15
C LYS A 277 -9.23 8.28 -4.46
N VAL A 278 -9.05 9.06 -3.40
CA VAL A 278 -10.09 9.80 -2.67
C VAL A 278 -9.94 11.29 -3.00
N PRO A 279 -10.73 11.85 -3.95
CA PRO A 279 -10.52 13.20 -4.47
C PRO A 279 -11.08 14.33 -3.59
N GLY A 280 -10.62 15.56 -3.83
CA GLY A 280 -11.29 16.80 -3.39
C GLY A 280 -11.36 17.02 -1.87
N THR A 281 -10.50 16.36 -1.09
CA THR A 281 -10.63 16.27 0.38
C THR A 281 -10.44 17.60 1.12
N GLN A 282 -9.96 18.65 0.43
CA GLN A 282 -9.61 19.93 1.06
C GLN A 282 -10.79 20.80 1.49
N THR A 283 -11.96 20.71 0.84
CA THR A 283 -13.12 21.55 1.24
C THR A 283 -13.97 20.90 2.31
N MET A 284 -13.87 19.59 2.48
CA MET A 284 -14.83 18.78 3.25
C MET A 284 -14.71 19.00 4.77
N GLY A 285 -15.86 19.04 5.44
CA GLY A 285 -15.95 18.87 6.90
C GLY A 285 -15.76 17.39 7.31
N PHE A 286 -15.52 17.10 8.60
CA PHE A 286 -15.21 15.74 9.05
C PHE A 286 -16.27 14.70 8.65
N PHE A 287 -17.56 14.97 8.88
CA PHE A 287 -18.64 14.01 8.61
C PHE A 287 -18.87 13.80 7.11
N GLU A 288 -18.76 14.87 6.31
CA GLU A 288 -18.80 14.84 4.83
C GLU A 288 -17.62 14.04 4.28
N PHE A 289 -16.40 14.33 4.72
CA PHE A 289 -15.19 13.57 4.39
C PHE A 289 -15.34 12.09 4.75
N ARG A 290 -15.89 11.78 5.93
CA ARG A 290 -16.14 10.40 6.36
C ARG A 290 -17.14 9.69 5.44
N GLN A 291 -18.23 10.35 5.08
CA GLN A 291 -19.22 9.80 4.14
C GLN A 291 -18.61 9.55 2.76
N HIS A 292 -17.84 10.51 2.24
CA HIS A 292 -17.13 10.39 0.98
C HIS A 292 -16.09 9.25 1.02
N LEU A 293 -15.24 9.21 2.04
CA LEU A 293 -14.26 8.15 2.26
C LEU A 293 -14.91 6.76 2.33
N ASN A 294 -16.03 6.62 3.06
CA ASN A 294 -16.78 5.36 3.10
C ASN A 294 -17.30 4.98 1.70
N SER A 295 -17.83 5.92 0.91
CA SER A 295 -18.32 5.65 -0.45
C SER A 295 -17.23 5.24 -1.44
N VAL A 296 -15.98 5.68 -1.23
CA VAL A 296 -14.83 5.29 -2.08
C VAL A 296 -14.21 3.96 -1.61
N LEU A 297 -14.31 3.64 -0.31
CA LEU A 297 -13.84 2.37 0.26
C LEU A 297 -14.85 1.21 0.08
N ASP A 298 -16.04 1.48 -0.43
CA ASP A 298 -17.07 0.47 -0.69
C ASP A 298 -16.55 -0.62 -1.68
N PRO A 299 -16.72 -1.92 -1.38
CA PRO A 299 -16.36 -3.00 -2.29
C PRO A 299 -16.99 -2.86 -3.69
N ASP A 300 -18.24 -2.41 -3.78
CA ASP A 300 -19.05 -2.36 -5.00
C ASP A 300 -18.90 -1.03 -5.77
N ALA A 301 -18.20 -0.03 -5.22
CA ALA A 301 -17.98 1.26 -5.87
C ALA A 301 -16.95 1.19 -7.02
N GLU A 302 -17.14 2.05 -8.03
CA GLU A 302 -16.16 2.25 -9.11
C GLU A 302 -14.91 2.96 -8.56
N LYS A 303 -13.79 2.24 -8.54
CA LYS A 303 -12.54 2.67 -7.89
C LYS A 303 -11.71 3.53 -8.83
N LEU A 304 -11.68 4.83 -8.55
CA LEU A 304 -10.79 5.77 -9.23
C LEU A 304 -9.32 5.33 -9.06
N PRO A 305 -8.57 5.17 -10.16
CA PRO A 305 -7.16 4.78 -10.09
C PRO A 305 -6.32 5.89 -9.45
N VAL A 306 -5.16 5.51 -8.89
CA VAL A 306 -4.15 6.47 -8.46
C VAL A 306 -3.42 7.00 -9.69
N ASP A 307 -3.58 8.29 -9.97
CA ASP A 307 -2.98 9.00 -11.10
C ASP A 307 -2.08 10.16 -10.64
N ILE A 308 -1.58 10.95 -11.61
CA ILE A 308 -0.54 11.95 -11.38
C ILE A 308 -0.91 13.06 -10.38
N ASP A 309 -2.19 13.27 -10.09
CA ASP A 309 -2.65 14.31 -9.16
C ASP A 309 -2.75 13.86 -7.69
N VAL A 310 -2.30 12.64 -7.37
CA VAL A 310 -2.35 12.04 -6.03
C VAL A 310 -1.05 12.29 -5.25
N PRO A 311 -0.91 13.42 -4.52
CA PRO A 311 0.33 13.84 -3.86
C PRO A 311 0.87 12.89 -2.78
N MET A 312 -0.02 12.19 -2.08
CA MET A 312 0.32 11.35 -0.93
C MET A 312 -0.48 10.04 -0.93
N MET A 313 0.22 8.92 -0.81
CA MET A 313 -0.34 7.64 -0.42
C MET A 313 -0.44 7.53 1.12
N ILE A 314 -1.48 6.86 1.61
CA ILE A 314 -1.66 6.48 3.01
C ILE A 314 -1.73 4.95 3.08
N SER A 315 -0.97 4.36 4.01
CA SER A 315 -0.93 2.92 4.25
C SER A 315 -1.22 2.62 5.72
N TYR A 316 -2.17 1.74 5.99
CA TYR A 316 -2.57 1.34 7.34
C TYR A 316 -2.83 -0.17 7.38
N THR A 317 -2.11 -0.90 8.22
CA THR A 317 -2.16 -2.37 8.30
C THR A 317 -3.15 -2.89 9.37
N GLY A 318 -4.08 -2.06 9.83
CA GLY A 318 -5.01 -2.43 10.90
C GLY A 318 -4.38 -2.44 12.30
N ASN A 319 -5.18 -2.82 13.29
CA ASN A 319 -4.83 -2.71 14.72
C ASN A 319 -3.83 -3.78 15.19
N ASP A 320 -3.73 -4.90 14.48
CA ASP A 320 -2.81 -6.01 14.78
C ASP A 320 -1.64 -6.09 13.76
N GLY A 321 -1.47 -5.04 12.95
CA GLY A 321 -0.43 -4.94 11.92
C GLY A 321 0.94 -4.51 12.46
N ALA A 322 1.80 -4.00 11.56
CA ALA A 322 3.13 -3.53 11.95
C ALA A 322 3.02 -2.26 12.82
N THR A 323 3.73 -2.23 13.95
CA THR A 323 3.75 -1.07 14.87
C THR A 323 4.65 0.06 14.37
N PHE A 324 5.63 -0.29 13.51
CA PHE A 324 6.50 0.62 12.77
C PHE A 324 6.91 -0.03 11.45
N ALA A 325 6.87 0.74 10.35
CA ALA A 325 7.41 0.37 9.05
C ALA A 325 7.81 1.64 8.29
N VAL A 326 8.86 1.57 7.46
CA VAL A 326 9.18 2.62 6.49
C VAL A 326 8.52 2.24 5.16
N PRO A 327 7.52 2.98 4.66
CA PRO A 327 6.86 2.64 3.41
C PRO A 327 7.74 2.98 2.20
N VAL A 328 7.57 2.22 1.12
CA VAL A 328 8.11 2.59 -0.20
C VAL A 328 7.21 3.67 -0.79
N ILE A 329 7.81 4.72 -1.35
CA ILE A 329 7.08 5.74 -2.12
C ILE A 329 6.65 5.10 -3.44
N VAL A 330 5.34 4.92 -3.63
CA VAL A 330 4.78 4.34 -4.86
C VAL A 330 4.42 5.48 -5.82
N PRO A 331 5.06 5.58 -7.00
CA PRO A 331 4.75 6.58 -8.01
C PRO A 331 3.33 6.39 -8.56
N PRO A 332 2.67 7.45 -9.06
CA PRO A 332 3.19 8.80 -9.28
C PRO A 332 3.32 9.67 -8.02
N SER A 333 2.80 9.19 -6.89
CA SER A 333 2.86 9.90 -5.60
C SER A 333 4.29 10.20 -5.15
N GLN A 334 4.50 11.33 -4.49
CA GLN A 334 5.82 11.78 -4.03
C GLN A 334 6.06 11.50 -2.54
N SER A 335 5.07 10.93 -1.86
CA SER A 335 5.14 10.61 -0.44
C SER A 335 4.26 9.42 -0.09
N THR A 336 4.56 8.75 1.02
CA THR A 336 3.69 7.71 1.59
C THR A 336 3.74 7.79 3.10
N LEU A 337 2.59 8.00 3.73
CA LEU A 337 2.43 7.97 5.17
C LEU A 337 1.98 6.58 5.61
N PHE A 338 2.83 5.89 6.38
CA PHE A 338 2.46 4.69 7.09
C PHE A 338 1.91 5.04 8.49
N ILE A 339 0.78 4.43 8.82
CA ILE A 339 0.13 4.49 10.14
C ILE A 339 0.36 3.14 10.82
N GLY A 340 1.16 3.12 11.88
CA GLY A 340 1.47 1.92 12.64
C GLY A 340 0.34 1.46 13.57
N ALA A 341 0.27 0.16 13.80
CA ALA A 341 -0.60 -0.45 14.81
C ALA A 341 -0.28 0.09 16.24
N PRO A 342 -1.29 0.25 17.12
CA PRO A 342 -1.07 0.81 18.46
C PRO A 342 -0.11 -0.03 19.32
N HIS A 343 0.92 0.62 19.86
CA HIS A 343 1.93 0.00 20.72
C HIS A 343 2.36 0.97 21.83
N ASN A 344 2.47 0.50 23.07
CA ASN A 344 2.87 1.31 24.23
C ASN A 344 2.10 2.64 24.41
N LYS A 345 0.81 2.65 24.02
CA LYS A 345 -0.11 3.81 23.99
C LYS A 345 0.14 4.84 22.86
N GLU A 346 0.92 4.50 21.84
CA GLU A 346 1.21 5.36 20.70
C GLU A 346 1.02 4.61 19.36
N MET A 347 0.81 5.35 18.27
CA MET A 347 0.87 4.84 16.90
C MET A 347 2.05 5.51 16.18
N SER A 348 2.89 4.74 15.48
CA SER A 348 3.97 5.33 14.68
C SER A 348 3.39 5.98 13.42
N LEU A 349 3.52 7.30 13.28
CA LEU A 349 3.33 7.98 11.99
C LEU A 349 4.69 8.04 11.30
N VAL A 350 4.87 7.29 10.21
CA VAL A 350 6.12 7.23 9.44
C VAL A 350 5.88 7.72 8.03
N LEU A 351 6.37 8.93 7.73
CA LEU A 351 6.30 9.53 6.41
C LEU A 351 7.57 9.19 5.62
N ALA A 352 7.44 8.45 4.53
CA ALA A 352 8.44 8.46 3.45
C ALA A 352 8.12 9.58 2.45
N PHE A 353 9.14 10.27 1.96
CA PHE A 353 9.01 11.42 1.07
C PHE A 353 10.17 11.53 0.08
N ASN A 354 9.92 12.10 -1.10
CA ASN A 354 10.98 12.41 -2.06
C ASN A 354 11.82 13.60 -1.54
N HIS A 355 13.06 13.35 -1.12
CA HIS A 355 13.95 14.37 -0.58
C HIS A 355 14.41 15.39 -1.63
N TYR A 356 14.17 15.13 -2.91
CA TYR A 356 14.31 16.15 -3.96
C TYR A 356 13.31 17.32 -3.79
N LEU A 357 12.09 17.06 -3.28
CA LEU A 357 11.05 18.09 -3.07
C LEU A 357 10.98 18.62 -1.63
N LEU A 358 11.26 17.77 -0.64
CA LEU A 358 10.94 18.02 0.77
C LEU A 358 12.14 17.69 1.65
N ASN A 359 12.49 18.55 2.60
CA ASN A 359 13.53 18.26 3.58
C ASN A 359 12.97 17.63 4.87
N GLY A 360 13.85 17.00 5.66
CA GLY A 360 13.48 16.35 6.92
C GLY A 360 12.86 17.27 7.98
N VAL A 361 13.10 18.58 7.94
CA VAL A 361 12.48 19.54 8.88
C VAL A 361 11.01 19.78 8.51
N GLU A 362 10.70 19.96 7.23
CA GLU A 362 9.33 20.10 6.73
C GLU A 362 8.54 18.80 6.87
N ALA A 363 9.16 17.64 6.58
CA ALA A 363 8.56 16.33 6.85
C ALA A 363 8.22 16.14 8.34
N SER A 364 9.15 16.52 9.23
CA SER A 364 8.94 16.51 10.68
C SER A 364 7.81 17.48 11.09
N ALA A 365 7.76 18.68 10.52
CA ALA A 365 6.72 19.66 10.80
C ALA A 365 5.33 19.18 10.33
N PHE A 366 5.24 18.52 9.16
CA PHE A 366 4.00 17.95 8.66
C PHE A 366 3.40 16.91 9.62
N ILE A 367 4.20 15.96 10.13
CA ILE A 367 3.70 14.95 11.07
C ILE A 367 3.22 15.63 12.38
N THR A 368 3.87 16.72 12.82
CA THR A 368 3.40 17.53 13.95
C THR A 368 2.10 18.27 13.64
N GLU A 369 1.88 18.74 12.41
CA GLU A 369 0.59 19.30 11.99
C GLU A 369 -0.50 18.23 11.99
N VAL A 370 -0.24 17.02 11.49
CA VAL A 370 -1.21 15.89 11.55
C VAL A 370 -1.62 15.61 13.00
N ILE A 371 -0.67 15.51 13.93
CA ILE A 371 -0.96 15.33 15.37
C ILE A 371 -1.76 16.53 15.94
N THR A 372 -1.52 17.75 15.43
CA THR A 372 -2.26 18.96 15.82
C THR A 372 -3.69 18.96 15.27
N GLN A 373 -3.90 18.45 14.06
CA GLN A 373 -5.23 18.27 13.47
C GLN A 373 -6.03 17.17 14.18
N VAL A 374 -5.40 16.04 14.57
CA VAL A 374 -6.05 15.06 15.46
C VAL A 374 -6.43 15.70 16.79
N ARG A 375 -5.55 16.50 17.40
CA ARG A 375 -5.87 17.23 18.65
C ARG A 375 -7.03 18.22 18.47
N ALA A 376 -7.16 18.87 17.32
CA ALA A 376 -8.29 19.78 17.05
C ALA A 376 -9.65 19.06 17.05
N LEU A 377 -9.67 17.73 16.86
CA LEU A 377 -10.89 16.91 16.84
C LEU A 377 -11.32 16.38 18.21
N THR A 378 -10.52 16.52 19.27
CA THR A 378 -10.86 16.03 20.63
C THR A 378 -11.93 16.86 21.35
N GLY A 379 -12.41 17.93 20.71
CA GLY A 379 -13.26 18.94 21.32
C GLY A 379 -12.51 19.83 22.31
N SER A 380 -13.18 20.92 22.73
CA SER A 380 -12.66 21.80 23.78
C SER A 380 -12.87 21.16 25.15
N GLN A 381 -11.92 20.34 25.60
CA GLN A 381 -11.90 19.92 27.01
C GLN A 381 -11.77 21.16 27.91
N SER A 382 -12.84 21.45 28.64
CA SER A 382 -12.77 22.35 29.79
C SER A 382 -11.82 21.75 30.82
N VAL A 383 -10.82 22.53 31.27
CA VAL A 383 -9.75 22.08 32.18
C VAL A 383 -10.26 21.99 33.64
N ALA A 384 -11.46 21.45 33.81
CA ALA A 384 -12.28 21.52 35.02
C ALA A 384 -12.82 20.15 35.47
N HIS A 385 -12.06 19.08 35.20
CA HIS A 385 -12.30 17.74 35.77
C HIS A 385 -11.07 17.13 36.45
N GLN A 386 -10.20 17.99 36.97
CA GLN A 386 -9.47 17.72 38.21
C GLN A 386 -10.12 18.54 39.33
N MET A 387 -10.17 17.98 40.55
CA MET A 387 -10.70 18.61 41.79
C MET A 387 -12.24 18.83 41.90
N ALA A 388 -13.04 17.76 41.83
CA ALA A 388 -14.34 17.70 42.52
C ALA A 388 -14.74 16.24 42.82
N GLY A 389 -14.70 15.81 44.10
CA GLY A 389 -15.03 14.44 44.49
C GLY A 389 -16.31 14.32 45.31
N LYS A 390 -17.17 13.35 44.98
CA LYS A 390 -18.04 12.65 45.94
C LYS A 390 -18.49 11.28 45.42
N SER A 391 -18.78 10.37 46.35
CA SER A 391 -18.84 8.92 46.06
C SER A 391 -20.10 8.49 45.30
N VAL A 392 -19.88 7.97 44.09
CA VAL A 392 -20.58 6.78 43.59
C VAL A 392 -19.49 5.73 43.40
N LYS A 393 -19.65 4.50 43.92
CA LYS A 393 -18.68 3.41 43.64
C LYS A 393 -18.72 3.10 42.15
N SER A 394 -17.68 3.48 41.40
CA SER A 394 -17.53 3.15 39.98
C SER A 394 -17.51 1.64 39.75
N VAL A 395 -17.84 1.20 38.53
CA VAL A 395 -17.77 -0.22 38.13
C VAL A 395 -16.39 -0.80 38.40
N SER A 396 -15.33 -0.03 38.11
CA SER A 396 -13.95 -0.37 38.47
C SER A 396 -13.75 -0.64 39.96
N GLY A 397 -14.27 0.24 40.83
CA GLY A 397 -14.21 0.05 42.28
C GLY A 397 -15.04 -1.14 42.79
N GLN A 398 -16.20 -1.39 42.17
CA GLN A 398 -17.03 -2.56 42.49
C GLN A 398 -16.33 -3.87 42.10
N LEU A 399 -15.72 -3.93 40.91
CA LEU A 399 -14.98 -5.10 40.45
C LEU A 399 -13.72 -5.36 41.28
N ARG A 400 -12.98 -4.31 41.69
CA ARG A 400 -11.82 -4.44 42.58
C ARG A 400 -12.20 -5.09 43.93
N THR A 401 -13.27 -4.64 44.58
CA THR A 401 -13.76 -5.28 45.83
C THR A 401 -14.14 -6.74 45.57
N LEU A 402 -14.95 -7.01 44.55
CA LEU A 402 -15.43 -8.36 44.23
C LEU A 402 -14.28 -9.35 43.92
N LEU A 403 -13.21 -8.88 43.25
CA LEU A 403 -12.04 -9.70 42.97
C LEU A 403 -11.14 -9.94 44.20
N ALA A 404 -11.01 -8.97 45.11
CA ALA A 404 -10.32 -9.19 46.39
C ALA A 404 -11.07 -10.25 47.22
N ASP A 405 -12.38 -10.10 47.38
CA ASP A 405 -13.25 -11.04 48.09
C ASP A 405 -13.20 -12.45 47.47
N PHE A 406 -13.30 -12.55 46.13
CA PHE A 406 -13.35 -13.84 45.42
C PHE A 406 -12.02 -14.60 45.40
N LEU A 407 -10.89 -13.89 45.41
CA LEU A 407 -9.55 -14.48 45.45
C LEU A 407 -8.99 -14.59 46.87
N ASN A 408 -9.75 -14.14 47.89
CA ASN A 408 -9.34 -14.10 49.29
C ASN A 408 -8.01 -13.34 49.48
N TRP A 409 -7.93 -12.12 48.94
CA TRP A 409 -6.80 -11.21 49.14
C TRP A 409 -7.10 -10.22 50.27
N ASP A 410 -6.20 -10.14 51.25
CA ASP A 410 -6.34 -9.25 52.43
C ASP A 410 -6.02 -7.76 52.14
N GLU A 411 -5.61 -7.42 50.90
CA GLU A 411 -5.25 -6.07 50.47
C GLU A 411 -6.11 -5.58 49.29
N ASP A 412 -6.25 -4.26 49.15
CA ASP A 412 -6.98 -3.63 48.03
C ASP A 412 -6.44 -4.06 46.66
N PHE A 413 -7.32 -4.59 45.81
CA PHE A 413 -6.94 -5.15 44.50
C PHE A 413 -6.31 -4.08 43.59
N THR A 414 -4.98 -4.15 43.46
CA THR A 414 -4.17 -3.07 42.88
C THR A 414 -4.34 -2.91 41.38
N GLU A 415 -4.00 -1.73 40.85
CA GLU A 415 -4.11 -1.45 39.42
C GLU A 415 -3.20 -2.33 38.54
N SER A 416 -2.03 -2.72 39.05
CA SER A 416 -1.15 -3.67 38.36
C SER A 416 -1.73 -5.07 38.31
N MET A 417 -2.52 -5.48 39.31
CA MET A 417 -3.29 -6.73 39.28
C MET A 417 -4.47 -6.64 38.28
N MET A 418 -5.10 -5.48 38.12
CA MET A 418 -6.20 -5.29 37.15
C MET A 418 -5.75 -5.44 35.69
N GLN A 419 -4.47 -5.21 35.41
CA GLN A 419 -3.87 -5.35 34.07
C GLN A 419 -3.40 -6.79 33.75
N ARG A 420 -3.26 -7.66 34.76
CA ARG A 420 -2.89 -9.08 34.59
C ARG A 420 -3.98 -9.87 33.87
N THR A 421 -3.63 -10.98 33.23
CA THR A 421 -4.64 -11.86 32.64
C THR A 421 -5.39 -12.65 33.72
N TRP A 422 -6.57 -13.17 33.40
CA TRP A 422 -7.29 -14.07 34.31
C TRP A 422 -6.47 -15.30 34.72
N ALA A 423 -5.60 -15.81 33.84
CA ALA A 423 -4.71 -16.93 34.14
C ALA A 423 -3.63 -16.54 35.19
N ASP A 424 -3.03 -15.35 35.07
CA ASP A 424 -2.05 -14.82 36.03
C ASP A 424 -2.65 -14.52 37.41
N LEU A 425 -3.97 -14.32 37.46
CA LEU A 425 -4.78 -14.15 38.68
C LEU A 425 -5.31 -15.50 39.21
N GLY A 426 -4.90 -16.63 38.61
CA GLY A 426 -5.30 -17.97 39.01
C GLY A 426 -6.78 -18.30 38.75
N ILE A 427 -7.46 -17.54 37.87
CA ILE A 427 -8.87 -17.73 37.51
C ILE A 427 -8.96 -18.71 36.33
N ASP A 428 -9.10 -19.98 36.69
CA ASP A 428 -9.40 -21.10 35.78
C ASP A 428 -10.86 -21.09 35.30
N SER A 429 -11.20 -21.99 34.37
CA SER A 429 -12.54 -22.12 33.79
C SER A 429 -13.66 -22.37 34.81
N LEU A 430 -13.38 -23.02 35.95
CA LEU A 430 -14.38 -23.27 36.99
C LEU A 430 -14.60 -22.01 37.84
N LYS A 431 -13.52 -21.29 38.15
CA LYS A 431 -13.57 -19.99 38.83
C LYS A 431 -14.25 -18.94 37.95
N ALA A 432 -13.97 -18.89 36.65
CA ALA A 432 -14.60 -17.96 35.71
C ALA A 432 -16.14 -18.10 35.68
N VAL A 433 -16.68 -19.33 35.81
CA VAL A 433 -18.13 -19.56 35.94
C VAL A 433 -18.68 -18.98 37.23
N LYS A 434 -18.08 -19.30 38.38
CA LYS A 434 -18.51 -18.78 39.70
C LYS A 434 -18.39 -17.26 39.79
N LEU A 435 -17.34 -16.69 39.20
CA LEU A 435 -17.10 -15.26 39.13
C LEU A 435 -18.13 -14.57 38.23
N ALA A 436 -18.52 -15.18 37.10
CA ALA A 436 -19.63 -14.70 36.27
C ALA A 436 -20.96 -14.68 37.03
N GLU A 437 -21.25 -15.69 37.88
CA GLU A 437 -22.45 -15.74 38.72
C GLU A 437 -22.46 -14.65 39.79
N LEU A 438 -21.35 -14.46 40.52
CA LEU A 438 -21.20 -13.41 41.53
C LEU A 438 -21.31 -12.02 40.91
N MET A 439 -20.57 -11.76 39.82
CA MET A 439 -20.69 -10.51 39.07
C MET A 439 -22.10 -10.32 38.50
N SER A 440 -22.80 -11.38 38.10
CA SER A 440 -24.18 -11.27 37.61
C SER A 440 -25.15 -10.79 38.69
N ARG A 441 -24.96 -11.26 39.93
CA ARG A 441 -25.73 -10.82 41.10
C ARG A 441 -25.42 -9.37 41.45
N ASP A 442 -24.13 -9.02 41.53
CA ASP A 442 -23.69 -7.76 42.11
C ASP A 442 -23.84 -6.58 41.13
N PHE A 443 -23.57 -6.78 39.84
CA PHE A 443 -23.91 -5.84 38.76
C PHE A 443 -25.38 -5.96 38.28
N ARG A 444 -26.17 -6.86 38.87
CA ARG A 444 -27.59 -7.12 38.56
C ARG A 444 -27.90 -7.35 37.07
N ARG A 445 -27.00 -8.03 36.35
CA ARG A 445 -27.06 -8.26 34.89
C ARG A 445 -26.66 -9.71 34.62
N LYS A 446 -27.32 -10.42 33.70
CA LYS A 446 -26.92 -11.79 33.36
C LYS A 446 -25.63 -11.78 32.52
N LEU A 447 -24.50 -12.12 33.15
CA LEU A 447 -23.18 -12.17 32.52
C LEU A 447 -22.83 -13.62 32.13
N SER A 448 -22.19 -13.80 30.96
CA SER A 448 -21.75 -15.12 30.51
C SER A 448 -20.32 -15.42 30.97
N PRO A 449 -20.00 -16.65 31.40
CA PRO A 449 -18.62 -17.09 31.61
C PRO A 449 -17.72 -16.94 30.37
N THR A 450 -18.30 -16.85 29.16
CA THR A 450 -17.53 -16.60 27.93
C THR A 450 -16.94 -15.18 27.85
N LEU A 451 -17.37 -14.24 28.69
CA LEU A 451 -16.80 -12.89 28.75
C LEU A 451 -15.32 -12.89 29.17
N PHE A 452 -14.90 -13.85 30.01
CA PHE A 452 -13.52 -13.98 30.47
C PHE A 452 -12.55 -14.42 29.36
N TRP A 453 -13.06 -15.02 28.28
CA TRP A 453 -12.28 -15.34 27.07
C TRP A 453 -12.26 -14.19 26.06
N ARG A 454 -13.29 -13.32 26.06
CA ARG A 454 -13.38 -12.14 25.19
C ARG A 454 -12.61 -10.94 25.74
N TYR A 455 -12.62 -10.75 27.06
CA TYR A 455 -11.93 -9.69 27.78
C TYR A 455 -10.90 -10.35 28.69
N SER A 456 -9.62 -10.36 28.26
CA SER A 456 -8.57 -11.21 28.84
C SER A 456 -8.06 -10.81 30.23
N SER A 457 -8.49 -9.66 30.77
CA SER A 457 -8.07 -9.09 32.07
C SER A 457 -9.23 -8.36 32.76
N PRO A 458 -9.16 -8.14 34.09
CA PRO A 458 -10.13 -7.31 34.82
C PRO A 458 -10.33 -5.92 34.22
N HIS A 459 -9.25 -5.26 33.80
CA HIS A 459 -9.30 -3.93 33.20
C HIS A 459 -10.15 -3.88 31.92
N ARG A 460 -9.94 -4.84 31.01
CA ARG A 460 -10.76 -4.98 29.79
C ARG A 460 -12.22 -5.34 30.06
N LEU A 461 -12.50 -6.03 31.18
CA LEU A 461 -13.88 -6.35 31.55
C LEU A 461 -14.63 -5.15 32.16
N ILE A 462 -13.92 -4.17 32.75
CA ILE A 462 -14.52 -2.90 33.18
C ILE A 462 -15.09 -2.14 31.98
N GLU A 463 -14.34 -2.01 30.88
CA GLU A 463 -14.76 -1.31 29.67
C GLU A 463 -16.15 -1.79 29.20
N TYR A 464 -16.36 -3.12 29.16
CA TYR A 464 -17.64 -3.75 28.82
C TYR A 464 -18.75 -3.50 29.84
N LEU A 465 -18.42 -3.46 31.13
CA LEU A 465 -19.40 -3.28 32.21
C LEU A 465 -19.85 -1.82 32.33
N ASP A 466 -18.93 -0.86 32.25
CA ASP A 466 -19.22 0.58 32.29
C ASP A 466 -20.20 0.98 31.16
N ILE A 467 -19.90 0.60 29.90
CA ILE A 467 -20.79 0.85 28.74
C ILE A 467 -22.22 0.35 29.02
N SER A 468 -22.35 -0.87 29.55
CA SER A 468 -23.66 -1.48 29.83
C SER A 468 -24.39 -0.92 31.06
N SER A 469 -23.67 -0.21 31.94
CA SER A 469 -24.28 0.43 33.11
C SER A 469 -25.08 1.67 32.70
N THR A 470 -24.53 2.45 31.75
CA THR A 470 -25.17 3.64 31.15
C THR A 470 -26.49 3.30 30.45
N GLU A 471 -26.52 2.25 29.63
CA GLU A 471 -27.75 1.79 28.95
C GLU A 471 -28.92 1.52 29.92
N MET A 472 -28.62 1.00 31.12
CA MET A 472 -29.63 0.66 32.13
C MET A 472 -30.03 1.83 33.03
N THR A 473 -29.16 2.81 33.26
CA THR A 473 -29.58 4.08 33.91
C THR A 473 -30.42 4.93 32.96
N GLU A 474 -30.07 5.01 31.67
CA GLU A 474 -30.83 5.78 30.68
C GLU A 474 -32.23 5.20 30.45
N LYS A 475 -32.39 3.87 30.30
CA LYS A 475 -33.72 3.24 30.20
C LYS A 475 -34.59 3.46 31.44
N LYS A 476 -33.99 3.51 32.65
CA LYS A 476 -34.72 3.87 33.87
C LYS A 476 -35.10 5.35 33.92
N LYS A 477 -34.26 6.23 33.38
CA LYS A 477 -34.52 7.66 33.33
C LYS A 477 -35.66 7.97 32.35
N HIS A 478 -35.59 7.44 31.13
CA HIS A 478 -36.70 7.47 30.17
C HIS A 478 -37.99 6.92 30.77
N SER A 479 -38.00 5.71 31.35
CA SER A 479 -39.19 5.15 32.00
C SER A 479 -39.77 6.00 33.14
N LEU A 480 -38.99 6.86 33.78
CA LEU A 480 -39.46 7.77 34.84
C LEU A 480 -39.97 9.09 34.23
N ASP A 481 -39.27 9.62 33.23
CA ASP A 481 -39.63 10.85 32.52
C ASP A 481 -40.92 10.61 31.68
N ASP A 482 -41.02 9.46 31.00
CA ASP A 482 -42.21 9.00 30.28
C ASP A 482 -43.43 8.85 31.21
N PHE A 483 -43.23 8.27 32.40
CA PHE A 483 -44.27 8.18 33.43
C PHE A 483 -44.68 9.58 33.95
N THR A 484 -43.70 10.47 34.16
CA THR A 484 -43.94 11.83 34.65
C THR A 484 -44.69 12.67 33.61
N ASN A 485 -44.40 12.50 32.32
CA ASN A 485 -45.13 13.11 31.22
C ASN A 485 -46.54 12.52 31.09
N ALA A 486 -46.68 11.19 31.13
CA ALA A 486 -47.99 10.53 31.07
C ALA A 486 -48.93 10.92 32.22
N VAL A 487 -48.40 11.20 33.42
CA VAL A 487 -49.17 11.75 34.56
C VAL A 487 -49.53 13.23 34.36
N ARG A 488 -48.68 13.99 33.64
CA ARG A 488 -48.87 15.43 33.37
C ARG A 488 -49.92 15.72 32.29
N ASP A 489 -50.13 14.78 31.37
CA ASP A 489 -51.12 14.87 30.30
C ASP A 489 -52.51 14.29 30.68
N LEU A 490 -52.71 13.89 31.95
CA LEU A 490 -54.02 13.46 32.46
C LEU A 490 -54.99 14.63 32.60
N ASP A 491 -56.25 14.40 32.21
CA ASP A 491 -57.33 15.35 32.51
C ASP A 491 -57.62 15.44 34.02
N GLY A 492 -58.34 16.49 34.41
CA GLY A 492 -58.62 16.79 35.82
C GLY A 492 -59.46 15.74 36.56
N GLU A 493 -60.16 14.83 35.86
CA GLU A 493 -60.89 13.74 36.50
C GLU A 493 -60.03 12.47 36.60
N ALA A 494 -59.25 12.17 35.56
CA ALA A 494 -58.28 11.08 35.54
C ALA A 494 -57.16 11.28 36.58
N ALA A 495 -56.63 12.50 36.71
CA ALA A 495 -55.66 12.86 37.74
C ALA A 495 -56.23 12.66 39.16
N LEU A 496 -57.49 13.05 39.38
CA LEU A 496 -58.17 12.86 40.67
C LEU A 496 -58.36 11.37 41.00
N ARG A 497 -58.70 10.54 40.01
CA ARG A 497 -58.79 9.08 40.17
C ARG A 497 -57.42 8.47 40.49
N LEU A 498 -56.34 8.92 39.85
CA LEU A 498 -54.98 8.47 40.13
C LEU A 498 -54.55 8.83 41.57
N GLN A 499 -54.81 10.06 42.00
CA GLN A 499 -54.50 10.51 43.37
C GLN A 499 -55.26 9.70 44.42
N ASN A 500 -56.58 9.49 44.25
CA ASN A 500 -57.38 8.66 45.15
C ASN A 500 -56.86 7.21 45.25
N LEU A 501 -56.30 6.66 44.17
CA LEU A 501 -55.73 5.31 44.13
C LEU A 501 -54.38 5.23 44.88
N ILE A 502 -53.57 6.29 44.80
CA ILE A 502 -52.30 6.44 45.54
C ILE A 502 -52.54 6.70 47.04
N GLU A 503 -53.57 7.47 47.40
CA GLU A 503 -53.91 7.78 48.79
C GLU A 503 -54.65 6.61 49.48
N GLY A 504 -55.55 5.92 48.77
CA GLY A 504 -56.21 4.70 49.26
C GLY A 504 -55.22 3.58 49.60
N GLY A 505 -54.09 3.50 48.89
CA GLY A 505 -53.01 2.56 49.17
C GLY A 505 -52.27 2.77 50.51
N LYS A 506 -52.49 3.89 51.23
CA LYS A 506 -51.79 4.22 52.47
C LYS A 506 -52.47 3.77 53.77
N GLN A 507 -53.61 3.07 53.72
CA GLN A 507 -54.27 2.56 54.93
C GLN A 507 -54.04 1.08 55.25
N HIS A 508 -53.45 0.30 54.33
CA HIS A 508 -53.03 -1.10 54.58
C HIS A 508 -51.60 -1.31 54.05
N GLY A 509 -50.60 -1.08 54.91
CA GLY A 509 -49.17 -1.24 54.62
C GLY A 509 -48.31 -0.91 55.83
#